data_AF-X1DF85-F1
#
_entry.id   AF-X1DF85-F1
#
_cell.length_a   1.000
_cell.length_b   1.000
_cell.length_c   1.000
_cell.angle_alpha   90.00
_cell.angle_beta   90.00
_cell.angle_gamma   90.00
#
_symmetry.space_group_name_H-M   'P 1'
#
loop_
_entity.id
_entity.type
_entity.pdbx_description
1 polymer ?
#
loop_
_entity_poly.entity_id
_entity_poly.type
_entity_poly.pdbx_seq_one_letter_code
_entity_poly.pdbx_strand_id
1 'polypeptide(L)' 'MSRVILLLDITQLSQRGFSPQEVSNKIKERLRKEFGLTCSIGIGPNKLIAKLGSKMQKPDGFVEIRKEDISVSSPNFL' A
#
# COMPACT_ATOMS: atom_id res chain seq x y z
N MET A 1 10.00 15.80 -11.66
CA MET A 1 9.31 15.63 -10.37
C MET A 1 9.84 14.37 -9.69
N SER A 2 10.67 14.51 -8.66
CA SER A 2 11.30 13.39 -7.97
C SER A 2 10.25 12.58 -7.20
N ARG A 3 10.20 11.26 -7.38
CA ARG A 3 9.27 10.35 -6.68
C ARG A 3 10.03 9.53 -5.66
N VAL A 4 9.65 9.65 -4.38
CA VAL A 4 10.20 8.84 -3.28
C VAL A 4 9.28 7.64 -3.02
N ILE A 5 9.86 6.47 -2.77
CA ILE A 5 9.14 5.25 -2.37
C ILE A 5 9.78 4.74 -1.09
N LEU A 6 8.97 4.50 -0.07
CA LEU A 6 9.37 3.86 1.18
C LEU A 6 8.67 2.50 1.28
N LEU A 7 9.39 1.51 1.80
CA LEU A 7 8.86 0.17 2.04
C LEU A 7 8.94 -0.11 3.54
N LEU A 8 7.81 -0.48 4.13
CA LEU A 8 7.65 -0.78 5.54
C LEU A 8 7.06 -2.17 5.69
N ASP A 9 7.59 -2.94 6.65
CA ASP A 9 7.00 -4.22 7.05
C ASP A 9 6.05 -3.95 8.22
N ILE A 10 4.76 -4.24 8.03
CA ILE A 10 3.71 -4.04 9.04
C ILE A 10 3.23 -5.35 9.67
N THR A 11 3.92 -6.48 9.41
CA THR A 11 3.51 -7.82 9.87
C THR A 11 3.24 -7.86 11.37
N GLN A 12 4.12 -7.25 12.17
CA GLN A 12 3.96 -7.19 13.64
C GLN A 12 2.77 -6.33 14.08
N LEU A 13 2.42 -5.28 13.32
CA LEU A 13 1.25 -4.45 13.62
C LEU A 13 -0.03 -5.23 13.32
N SER A 14 -0.07 -5.96 12.21
CA SER A 14 -1.19 -6.84 11.87
C SER A 14 -1.38 -7.95 12.91
N GLN A 15 -0.29 -8.56 13.41
CA GLN A 15 -0.36 -9.54 14.51
C GLN A 15 -0.91 -8.95 15.81
N ARG A 16 -0.73 -7.64 16.04
CA ARG A 16 -1.29 -6.90 17.18
C ARG A 16 -2.72 -6.40 16.95
N GLY A 17 -3.35 -6.78 15.83
CA GLY A 17 -4.72 -6.45 15.50
C GLY A 17 -4.93 -5.14 14.75
N PHE A 18 -3.87 -4.45 14.32
CA PHE A 18 -4.01 -3.26 13.48
C PHE A 18 -4.22 -3.64 12.02
N SER A 19 -5.31 -3.14 11.42
CA SER A 19 -5.54 -3.32 9.99
C SER A 19 -4.58 -2.47 9.15
N PRO A 20 -4.21 -2.92 7.94
CA PRO A 20 -3.37 -2.12 7.04
C PRO A 20 -3.97 -0.75 6.70
N GLN A 21 -5.31 -0.64 6.66
CA GLN A 21 -6.01 0.60 6.41
C GLN A 21 -5.86 1.59 7.58
N GLU A 22 -6.00 1.13 8.84
CA GLU A 22 -5.76 1.98 10.02
C GLU A 22 -4.34 2.51 10.08
N VAL A 23 -3.35 1.64 9.83
CA VAL A 23 -1.93 2.03 9.79
C VAL A 23 -1.70 3.06 8.68
N SER A 24 -2.28 2.85 7.51
CA SER A 24 -2.17 3.76 6.36
C SER A 24 -2.77 5.12 6.64
N ASN A 25 -3.95 5.17 7.25
CA ASN A 25 -4.62 6.43 7.62
C ASN A 25 -3.79 7.22 8.63
N LYS A 26 -3.24 6.56 9.66
CA LYS A 26 -2.34 7.21 10.63
C LYS A 26 -1.09 7.79 9.99
N ILE A 27 -0.47 7.07 9.04
CA ILE A 27 0.71 7.56 8.32
C ILE A 27 0.36 8.80 7.49
N LYS A 28 -0.73 8.74 6.71
CA LYS A 28 -1.19 9.86 5.88
C LYS A 28 -1.52 11.09 6.71
N GLU A 29 -2.24 10.92 7.80
CA GLU A 29 -2.61 12.00 8.71
C GLU A 29 -1.36 12.67 9.29
N ARG A 30 -0.40 11.89 9.80
CA ARG A 30 0.86 12.43 10.33
C ARG A 30 1.67 13.15 9.27
N LEU A 31 1.82 12.57 8.07
CA LEU A 31 2.54 13.22 6.97
C LEU A 31 1.89 14.54 6.55
N ARG A 32 0.55 14.57 6.51
CA ARG A 32 -0.20 15.78 6.21
C ARG A 32 -0.01 16.84 7.29
N LYS A 33 -0.13 16.45 8.55
CA LYS A 33 -0.04 17.35 9.71
C LYS A 33 1.36 17.90 9.93
N GLU A 34 2.38 17.04 9.86
CA GLU A 34 3.77 17.39 10.20
C GLU A 34 4.50 18.05 9.01
N PHE A 35 4.17 17.68 7.76
CA PHE A 35 4.92 18.13 6.57
C PHE A 35 4.06 18.76 5.47
N GLY A 36 2.73 18.76 5.59
CA GLY A 36 1.82 19.24 4.54
C GLY A 36 1.73 18.31 3.31
N LEU A 37 2.37 17.14 3.34
CA LEU A 37 2.51 16.25 2.19
C LEU A 37 1.37 15.21 2.10
N THR A 38 1.06 14.77 0.88
CA THR A 38 0.26 13.56 0.62
C THR A 38 1.16 12.38 0.27
N CYS A 39 0.66 11.18 0.52
CA CYS A 39 1.24 9.95 -0.02
C CYS A 39 0.15 9.00 -0.49
N SER A 40 0.43 8.22 -1.54
CA SER A 40 -0.36 7.02 -1.85
C SER A 40 0.32 5.81 -1.25
N ILE A 41 -0.45 4.91 -0.66
CA ILE A 41 0.05 3.71 0.02
C ILE A 41 -0.47 2.47 -0.70
N GLY A 42 0.43 1.52 -0.96
CA GLY A 42 0.09 0.19 -1.47
C GLY A 42 0.51 -0.88 -0.47
N ILE A 43 -0.41 -1.80 -0.16
CA ILE A 43 -0.19 -2.97 0.70
C ILE A 43 -0.20 -4.21 -0.20
N GLY A 44 0.73 -5.13 0.05
CA GLY A 44 0.80 -6.38 -0.69
C GLY A 44 1.58 -7.45 0.05
N PRO A 45 1.46 -8.72 -0.35
CA PRO A 45 2.14 -9.85 0.28
C PRO A 45 3.67 -9.82 0.12
N ASN A 46 4.19 -8.93 -0.73
CA ASN A 46 5.61 -8.67 -0.88
C ASN A 46 5.86 -7.24 -1.38
N LYS A 47 7.14 -6.84 -1.38
CA LYS A 47 7.60 -5.49 -1.78
C LYS A 47 7.23 -5.12 -3.22
N LEU A 48 7.22 -6.09 -4.15
CA LEU A 48 6.90 -5.84 -5.55
C LEU A 48 5.42 -5.49 -5.71
N ILE A 49 4.53 -6.29 -5.12
CA ILE A 49 3.09 -6.08 -5.17
C ILE A 49 2.69 -4.79 -4.44
N ALA A 50 3.27 -4.53 -3.26
CA ALA A 50 3.04 -3.27 -2.53
C ALA A 50 3.42 -2.05 -3.37
N LYS A 51 4.57 -2.11 -4.08
CA LYS A 51 5.02 -1.04 -4.97
C LYS A 51 4.06 -0.84 -6.15
N LEU A 52 3.52 -1.91 -6.72
CA LEU A 52 2.50 -1.84 -7.78
C LEU A 52 1.23 -1.13 -7.26
N GLY A 53 0.68 -1.60 -6.14
CA GLY A 53 -0.51 -1.01 -5.51
C GLY A 53 -0.36 0.48 -5.23
N SER A 54 0.83 0.91 -4.79
CA SER A 54 1.11 2.32 -4.48
C SER A 54 0.96 3.27 -5.68
N LYS A 55 0.96 2.75 -6.91
CA LYS A 55 0.81 3.52 -8.15
C LYS A 55 -0.62 3.55 -8.69
N MET A 56 -1.48 2.62 -8.28
CA MET A 56 -2.80 2.42 -8.90
C MET A 56 -3.79 3.53 -8.57
N GLN A 57 -3.77 4.05 -7.33
CA GLN A 57 -4.63 5.15 -6.90
C GLN A 57 -3.77 6.34 -6.44
N LYS A 58 -3.28 7.11 -7.40
CA LYS A 58 -2.59 8.39 -7.14
C LYS A 58 -3.47 9.56 -7.58
N PRO A 59 -3.39 10.72 -6.90
CA PRO A 59 -2.70 10.98 -5.64
C PRO A 59 -3.52 10.54 -4.40
N ASP A 60 -2.88 10.49 -3.23
CA ASP A 60 -3.50 10.23 -1.92
C ASP A 60 -4.44 9.01 -1.84
N GLY A 61 -4.14 7.95 -2.58
CA GLY A 61 -4.93 6.71 -2.54
C GLY A 61 -4.39 5.65 -1.58
N PHE A 62 -5.16 4.59 -1.42
CA PHE A 62 -4.82 3.40 -0.65
C PHE A 62 -5.26 2.18 -1.45
N VAL A 63 -4.36 1.22 -1.64
CA VAL A 63 -4.66 -0.03 -2.34
C VAL A 63 -4.09 -1.18 -1.53
N GLU A 64 -4.93 -2.15 -1.20
CA GLU A 64 -4.51 -3.44 -0.65
C GLU A 64 -4.69 -4.51 -1.72
N ILE A 65 -3.61 -5.23 -2.03
CA ILE A 65 -3.62 -6.39 -2.92
C ILE A 65 -3.30 -7.60 -2.06
N ARG A 66 -4.25 -8.51 -1.90
CA ARG A 66 -4.08 -9.73 -1.11
C ARG A 66 -3.56 -10.87 -1.99
N LYS A 67 -3.15 -11.97 -1.36
CA LYS A 67 -2.62 -13.12 -2.09
C LYS A 67 -3.67 -13.72 -3.02
N GLU A 68 -4.93 -13.65 -2.62
CA GLU A 68 -6.08 -14.18 -3.36
C GLU A 68 -6.33 -13.40 -4.66
N ASP A 69 -6.02 -12.11 -4.68
CA ASP A 69 -6.15 -11.24 -5.86
C ASP A 69 -5.15 -11.60 -6.97
N ILE A 70 -4.07 -12.32 -6.63
CA ILE A 70 -3.01 -12.70 -7.57
C ILE A 70 -3.36 -14.02 -8.29
N SER A 71 -4.36 -14.77 -7.80
CA SER A 71 -4.71 -16.11 -8.30
C SER A 71 -5.54 -16.13 -9.59
N VAL A 72 -5.76 -15.01 -10.27
CA VAL A 72 -6.64 -14.96 -11.45
C VAL A 72 -5.90 -14.46 -12.69
N SER A 73 -4.96 -15.28 -13.16
CA SER A 73 -4.73 -15.41 -14.59
C SER A 73 -4.28 -16.83 -14.88
N SER A 74 -5.23 -17.75 -15.01
CA SER A 74 -5.08 -18.73 -16.09
C SER A 74 -4.75 -17.93 -17.36
N PRO A 75 -3.65 -18.21 -18.06
CA PRO A 75 -3.40 -17.59 -19.34
C PRO A 75 -4.40 -18.20 -20.33
N ASN A 76 -5.62 -17.67 -20.39
CA ASN A 76 -6.45 -17.82 -21.58
C ASN A 76 -5.92 -16.83 -22.63
N PHE A 77 -4.78 -17.21 -23.21
CA PHE A 77 -4.49 -16.91 -24.61
C PHE A 77 -5.15 -18.02 -25.43
N LEU A 78 -6.48 -17.96 -25.53
CA LEU A 78 -7.27 -18.55 -26.61
C LEU A 78 -8.09 -17.43 -27.24
#